data_AF-A0A6B3CVX6-F1
#
_entry.id   AF-A0A6B3CVX6-F1
#
_cell.length_a   1.000
_cell.length_b   1.000
_cell.length_c   1.000
_cell.angle_alpha   90.00
_cell.angle_beta   90.00
_cell.angle_gamma   90.00
#
_symmetry.space_group_name_H-M   'P 1'
#
loop_
_entity.id
_entity.type
_entity.pdbx_description
1 polymer ?
#
loop_
_entity_poly.entity_id
_entity_poly.type
_entity_poly.pdbx_seq_one_letter_code
_entity_poly.pdbx_strand_id
1 'polypeptide(L)'
;MHLEFYEVDVPIHDTSRALHGVHVFTGKASSVTEALARAHQVYDAAFAARQAGLEIPGQQDGGWGARGVRDGWELDWASAKAGRWSNPNDWTRKKPYEL
;
A
#
# COMPACT_ATOMS: atom_id res chain seq x y z
N MET A 1 14.17 -12.34 -15.91
CA MET A 1 13.08 -11.35 -15.78
C MET A 1 13.56 -10.25 -14.85
N HIS A 2 13.62 -9.00 -15.30
CA HIS A 2 14.03 -7.89 -14.43
C HIS A 2 12.85 -7.50 -13.54
N LEU A 3 13.04 -7.57 -12.23
CA LEU A 3 12.07 -7.04 -11.27
C LEU A 3 12.16 -5.52 -11.25
N GLU A 4 11.03 -4.86 -11.46
CA GLU A 4 10.92 -3.41 -11.45
C GLU A 4 10.30 -2.96 -10.12
N PHE A 5 10.53 -1.72 -9.72
CA PHE A 5 9.86 -1.17 -8.55
C PHE A 5 8.43 -0.74 -8.91
N TYR A 6 7.50 -1.15 -8.08
CA TYR A 6 6.09 -0.81 -8.16
C TYR A 6 5.66 -0.14 -6.86
N GLU A 7 4.68 0.75 -7.01
CA GLU A 7 3.98 1.44 -5.94
C GLU A 7 2.50 1.06 -6.00
N VAL A 8 1.91 0.82 -4.84
CA VAL A 8 0.49 0.54 -4.67
C VAL A 8 -0.06 1.52 -3.64
N ASP A 9 -0.80 2.50 -4.13
CA ASP A 9 -1.53 3.49 -3.36
C ASP A 9 -2.90 2.93 -3.00
N VAL A 10 -3.14 2.70 -1.71
CA VAL A 10 -4.45 2.26 -1.22
C VAL A 10 -5.06 3.39 -0.40
N PRO A 11 -6.18 3.97 -0.83
CA PRO A 11 -6.89 4.95 -0.02
C PRO A 11 -7.26 4.34 1.34
N ILE A 12 -6.99 5.08 2.39
CA ILE A 12 -7.36 4.71 3.75
C ILE A 12 -8.22 5.80 4.37
N HIS A 13 -9.18 5.40 5.18
CA HIS A 13 -10.00 6.35 5.92
C HIS A 13 -10.25 5.88 7.35
N ASP A 14 -10.33 6.84 8.27
CA ASP A 14 -10.72 6.63 9.65
C ASP A 14 -12.11 7.23 9.81
N THR A 15 -13.13 6.36 9.89
CA THR A 15 -14.54 6.74 10.03
C THR A 15 -14.83 7.39 11.38
N SER A 16 -14.08 7.05 12.43
CA SER A 16 -14.20 7.65 13.76
C SER A 16 -13.77 9.11 13.81
N ARG A 17 -12.78 9.49 13.00
CA ARG A 17 -12.15 10.82 13.00
C ARG A 17 -12.41 11.61 11.72
N ALA A 18 -13.15 11.02 10.77
CA ALA A 18 -13.37 11.56 9.43
C ALA A 18 -12.06 11.96 8.73
N LEU A 19 -11.00 11.16 8.91
CA LEU A 19 -9.69 11.39 8.29
C LEU A 19 -9.56 10.54 7.04
N HIS A 20 -8.92 11.10 6.01
CA HIS A 20 -8.58 10.41 4.77
C HIS A 20 -7.07 10.45 4.55
N GLY A 21 -6.53 9.37 4.00
CA GLY A 21 -5.13 9.22 3.70
C GLY A 21 -4.91 8.19 2.59
N VAL A 22 -3.65 7.94 2.29
CA VAL A 22 -3.24 6.88 1.36
C VAL A 22 -2.17 6.06 2.05
N HIS A 23 -2.35 4.74 2.09
CA HIS A 23 -1.33 3.80 2.46
C HIS A 23 -0.57 3.39 1.21
N VAL A 24 0.73 3.70 1.17
CA VAL A 24 1.58 3.42 0.02
C VAL A 24 2.42 2.18 0.29
N PHE A 25 2.21 1.12 -0.47
CA PHE A 25 3.08 -0.05 -0.49
C PHE A 25 4.05 0.06 -1.65
N THR A 26 5.34 -0.13 -1.38
CA THR A 26 6.36 -0.14 -2.43
C THR A 26 7.14 -1.45 -2.39
N GLY A 27 7.54 -1.93 -3.56
CA GLY A 27 8.38 -3.10 -3.65
C GLY A 27 8.61 -3.55 -5.08
N LYS A 28 9.42 -4.58 -5.23
CA LYS A 28 9.80 -5.18 -6.50
C LYS A 28 8.71 -6.15 -6.96
N ALA A 29 8.26 -6.01 -8.20
CA ALA A 29 7.35 -6.95 -8.84
C ALA A 29 7.67 -7.05 -10.35
N SER A 30 7.12 -8.06 -11.01
CA SER A 30 7.21 -8.22 -12.47
C SER A 30 6.03 -7.60 -13.22
N SER A 31 4.95 -7.26 -12.51
CA SER A 31 3.74 -6.67 -13.07
C SER A 31 2.89 -5.96 -12.01
N VAL A 32 1.95 -5.12 -12.46
CA VAL A 32 0.98 -4.42 -11.60
C VAL A 32 0.11 -5.40 -10.81
N THR A 33 -0.33 -6.49 -11.43
CA THR A 33 -1.14 -7.52 -10.78
C THR A 33 -0.35 -8.25 -9.69
N GLU A 34 0.92 -8.57 -9.94
CA GLU A 34 1.79 -9.15 -8.91
C GLU A 34 2.05 -8.16 -7.77
N ALA A 35 2.26 -6.88 -8.08
CA ALA A 35 2.42 -5.83 -7.08
C ALA A 35 1.21 -5.73 -6.15
N LEU A 36 -0.01 -5.72 -6.71
CA LEU A 36 -1.25 -5.74 -5.91
C LEU A 36 -1.37 -7.00 -5.05
N ALA A 37 -1.09 -8.17 -5.61
CA ALA A 37 -1.16 -9.43 -4.88
C ALA A 37 -0.16 -9.46 -3.70
N ARG A 38 1.08 -8.99 -3.93
CA ARG A 38 2.10 -8.87 -2.88
C ARG A 38 1.71 -7.84 -1.82
N ALA A 39 1.17 -6.69 -2.22
CA ALA A 39 0.67 -5.66 -1.31
C ALA A 39 -0.45 -6.19 -0.39
N HIS A 40 -1.42 -6.92 -0.97
CA HIS A 40 -2.47 -7.62 -0.20
C HIS A 40 -1.87 -8.62 0.79
N GLN A 41 -0.91 -9.44 0.35
CA GLN A 41 -0.31 -10.47 1.18
C GLN A 41 0.45 -9.88 2.38
N VAL A 42 1.23 -8.82 2.18
CA VAL A 42 1.94 -8.17 3.29
C VAL A 42 1.00 -7.41 4.21
N TYR A 43 -0.09 -6.85 3.69
CA TYR A 43 -1.13 -6.24 4.50
C TYR A 43 -1.86 -7.27 5.36
N ASP A 44 -2.29 -8.39 4.79
CA ASP A 44 -2.97 -9.47 5.51
C ASP A 44 -2.07 -10.05 6.61
N ALA A 45 -0.80 -10.31 6.32
CA ALA A 45 0.18 -10.75 7.31
C ALA A 45 0.40 -9.71 8.42
N ALA A 46 0.47 -8.42 8.08
CA ALA A 46 0.60 -7.35 9.05
C ALA A 46 -0.65 -7.18 9.91
N PHE A 47 -1.83 -7.29 9.31
CA PHE A 47 -3.11 -7.20 9.99
C PHE A 47 -3.31 -8.40 10.93
N ALA A 48 -3.01 -9.62 10.49
CA ALA A 48 -3.05 -10.82 11.31
C ALA A 48 -2.06 -10.76 12.48
N ALA A 49 -0.80 -10.37 12.23
CA ALA A 49 0.18 -10.17 13.29
C ALA A 49 -0.30 -9.12 14.30
N ARG A 50 -0.88 -8.01 13.82
CA ARG A 50 -1.42 -6.95 14.67
C ARG A 50 -2.63 -7.41 15.48
N GLN A 51 -3.58 -8.15 14.89
CA GLN A 51 -4.72 -8.74 15.59
C GLN A 51 -4.28 -9.75 16.65
N ALA A 52 -3.19 -10.47 16.41
CA ALA A 52 -2.56 -11.37 17.37
C ALA A 52 -1.75 -10.65 18.46
N GLY A 53 -1.64 -9.30 18.42
CA GLY A 53 -0.82 -8.51 19.35
C GLY A 53 0.69 -8.71 19.14
N LEU A 54 1.11 -9.23 17.99
CA LEU A 54 2.49 -9.48 17.61
C LEU A 54 3.11 -8.26 16.90
N GLU A 55 4.43 -8.22 16.85
CA GLU A 55 5.16 -7.22 16.07
C GLU A 55 4.80 -7.37 14.58
N ILE A 56 4.50 -6.24 13.93
CA ILE A 56 4.19 -6.23 12.51
C ILE A 56 5.43 -6.69 11.75
N PRO A 57 5.33 -7.75 10.91
CA PRO A 57 6.46 -8.21 10.12
C PRO A 57 7.06 -7.05 9.32
N GLY A 58 8.39 -6.99 9.35
CA GLY A 58 9.14 -5.96 8.64
C GLY A 58 9.03 -6.08 7.12
N GLN A 59 10.01 -5.50 6.44
CA GLN A 59 10.04 -5.52 4.98
C GLN A 59 10.28 -6.96 4.49
N GLN A 60 9.31 -7.51 3.75
CA GLN A 60 9.34 -8.83 3.12
C GLN A 60 10.16 -8.79 1.82
N ASP A 61 10.39 -9.97 1.24
CA ASP A 61 11.13 -10.14 -0.01
C ASP A 61 10.68 -9.19 -1.12
N GLY A 62 11.66 -8.54 -1.76
CA GLY A 62 11.41 -7.53 -2.78
C GLY A 62 11.10 -6.14 -2.22
N GLY A 63 11.09 -5.95 -0.91
CA GLY A 63 10.93 -4.64 -0.30
C GLY A 63 9.49 -4.31 0.13
N TRP A 64 8.56 -5.26 0.00
CA TRP A 64 7.16 -5.06 0.36
C TRP A 64 6.98 -5.04 1.87
N GLY A 65 6.38 -4.00 2.43
CA GLY A 65 6.14 -3.92 3.87
C GLY A 65 4.95 -3.03 4.19
N ALA A 66 4.29 -3.33 5.31
CA ALA A 66 3.07 -2.67 5.75
C ALA A 66 3.27 -1.96 7.11
N ARG A 67 4.43 -1.32 7.31
CA ARG A 67 4.80 -0.68 8.59
C ARG A 67 3.86 0.45 9.04
N GLY A 68 2.92 0.88 8.18
CA GLY A 68 1.94 1.93 8.48
C GLY A 68 0.53 1.43 8.78
N VAL A 69 0.29 0.14 9.00
CA VAL A 69 -1.05 -0.36 9.37
C VAL A 69 -1.41 0.20 10.74
N ARG A 70 -2.53 0.92 10.82
CA ARG A 70 -3.00 1.63 12.01
C ARG A 70 -4.39 1.13 12.38
N ASP A 71 -4.60 0.94 13.68
CA ASP A 71 -5.94 0.66 14.24
C ASP A 71 -6.92 1.79 13.90
N GLY A 72 -8.13 1.43 13.48
CA GLY A 72 -9.19 2.36 13.11
C GLY A 72 -9.14 2.91 11.68
N TRP A 73 -8.17 2.49 10.86
CA TRP A 73 -8.08 2.87 9.45
C TRP A 73 -8.54 1.71 8.56
N GLU A 74 -9.55 1.95 7.73
CA GLU A 74 -10.06 1.02 6.74
C GLU A 74 -9.37 1.25 5.40
N LEU A 75 -8.94 0.16 4.73
CA LEU A 75 -8.31 0.20 3.41
C LEU A 75 -9.36 0.00 2.33
N ASP A 76 -9.48 0.97 1.42
CA ASP A 76 -10.32 0.87 0.25
C ASP A 76 -9.53 0.26 -0.92
N TRP A 77 -9.41 -1.06 -0.92
CA TRP A 77 -8.74 -1.80 -1.98
C TRP A 77 -9.45 -1.67 -3.34
N ALA A 78 -10.76 -1.40 -3.35
CA ALA A 78 -11.52 -1.16 -4.57
C ALA A 78 -11.02 0.08 -5.34
N SER A 79 -10.55 1.11 -4.61
CA SER A 79 -9.96 2.32 -5.16
C SER A 79 -8.42 2.28 -5.21
N ALA A 80 -7.80 1.13 -4.91
CA ALA A 80 -6.35 1.00 -4.93
C ALA A 80 -5.79 1.22 -6.34
N LYS A 81 -4.66 1.94 -6.40
CA LYS A 81 -3.95 2.24 -7.64
C LYS A 81 -2.57 1.66 -7.56
N ALA A 82 -2.23 0.81 -8.52
CA ALA A 82 -0.92 0.23 -8.62
C ALA A 82 -0.24 0.69 -9.90
N GLY A 83 1.01 1.14 -9.78
CA GLY A 83 1.77 1.74 -10.86
C GLY A 83 3.23 1.34 -10.78
N ARG A 84 3.89 1.32 -11.94
CA ARG A 84 5.35 1.19 -11.96
C ARG A 84 5.95 2.47 -11.40
N TRP A 85 6.83 2.35 -10.42
CA TRP A 85 7.61 3.45 -9.88
C TRP A 85 8.65 3.87 -10.92
N SER A 86 8.24 4.71 -11.86
CA SER A 86 9.06 5.18 -12.98
C SER A 86 9.72 6.52 -12.71
N ASN A 87 9.24 7.28 -11.73
CA ASN A 87 9.75 8.61 -11.41
C ASN A 87 9.54 8.97 -9.92
N PRO A 88 10.58 9.43 -9.17
CA PRO A 88 10.45 9.82 -7.76
C PRO A 88 9.55 11.05 -7.51
N ASN A 89 9.11 11.76 -8.55
CA ASN A 89 8.30 12.97 -8.45
C ASN A 89 6.82 12.78 -8.84
N ASP A 90 6.35 11.57 -9.20
CA ASP A 90 5.00 11.42 -9.76
C ASP A 90 3.88 11.69 -8.74
N TRP A 91 4.16 11.58 -7.42
CA TRP A 91 3.25 12.01 -6.34
C TRP A 91 2.95 13.52 -6.34
N THR A 92 3.72 14.34 -7.08
CA THR A 92 3.44 15.77 -7.29
C THR A 92 2.56 16.07 -8.49
N ARG A 93 2.26 15.08 -9.36
CA ARG A 93 1.21 15.21 -10.36
C ARG A 93 -0.13 15.19 -9.65
N LYS A 94 -0.58 16.38 -9.23
CA LYS A 94 -1.97 16.65 -8.89
C LYS A 94 -2.83 16.04 -9.99
N LYS A 95 -3.58 14.99 -9.66
CA LYS A 95 -4.79 14.69 -10.43
C LYS A 95 -5.66 15.94 -10.28
N PRO A 96 -6.16 16.54 -11.36
CA PRO A 96 -7.18 17.56 -11.20
C PRO A 96 -8.35 16.86 -10.49
N TYR A 97 -8.52 17.17 -9.20
CA TYR A 97 -9.81 16.97 -8.57
C TYR A 97 -10.71 17.96 -9.29
N GLU A 98 -11.56 17.47 -10.18
CA GLU A 98 -12.62 18.28 -10.77
C GLU A 98 -13.51 18.75 -9.61
N LEU A 99 -13.55 20.07 -9.42
CA LEU A 99 -14.39 20.80 -8.48
C LEU A 99 -15.79 20.99 -9.06
#